data_AF-A0A317JQ97-F1
#
_entry.id   AF-A0A317JQ97-F1
#
_cell.length_a   1.000
_cell.length_b   1.000
_cell.length_c   1.000
_cell.angle_alpha   90.00
_cell.angle_beta   90.00
_cell.angle_gamma   90.00
#
_symmetry.space_group_name_H-M   'P 1'
#
loop_
_entity.id
_entity.type
_entity.pdbx_description
1 polymer ?
#
loop_
_entity_poly.entity_id
_entity_poly.type
_entity_poly.pdbx_seq_one_letter_code
_entity_poly.pdbx_strand_id
1 'polypeptide(L)'
;MQLESLLTQGLVHGFIQGENLQTSHRGWFNVQGTHYEPAEGGGMYNDQYVAGNQTAGGQELARESGVDKNKEIDTRLYGGGTIALEELDALGITSEDILTKLKWFIQQLGETARLQQDIPLQKNGDWSYRYTMTETVPTIPVQTSKEELFYKDQLVFVHFFILCSIK
;
A
#
# COMPACT_ATOMS: atom_id res chain seq x y z
N MET A 1 -4.02 8.00 -19.16
CA MET A 1 -3.35 8.14 -17.86
C MET A 1 -2.57 6.85 -17.68
N GLN A 2 -1.26 6.88 -17.45
CA GLN A 2 -0.50 5.64 -17.21
C GLN A 2 -0.98 5.00 -15.91
N LEU A 3 -1.15 3.68 -15.92
CA LEU A 3 -1.60 2.83 -14.79
C LEU A 3 -0.91 3.12 -13.44
N GLU A 4 0.36 3.51 -13.49
CA GLU A 4 1.18 3.92 -12.33
C GLU A 4 0.65 5.20 -11.66
N SER A 5 0.23 6.17 -12.47
CA SER A 5 -0.40 7.39 -11.99
C SER A 5 -1.74 7.07 -11.34
N LEU A 6 -2.48 6.10 -11.87
CA LEU A 6 -3.75 5.65 -11.30
C LEU A 6 -3.56 4.93 -9.94
N LEU A 7 -2.54 4.08 -9.81
CA LEU A 7 -2.18 3.46 -8.53
C LEU A 7 -1.76 4.51 -7.48
N THR A 8 -0.99 5.51 -7.91
CA THR A 8 -0.54 6.60 -7.04
C THR A 8 -1.70 7.47 -6.57
N GLN A 9 -2.57 7.88 -7.49
CA GLN A 9 -3.79 8.63 -7.16
C GLN A 9 -4.73 7.81 -6.28
N GLY A 10 -4.91 6.52 -6.59
CA GLY A 10 -5.70 5.59 -5.80
C GLY A 10 -5.20 5.45 -4.36
N LEU A 11 -3.88 5.44 -4.15
CA LEU A 11 -3.29 5.43 -2.81
C LEU A 11 -3.55 6.74 -2.05
N VAL A 12 -3.50 7.88 -2.72
CA VAL A 12 -3.76 9.19 -2.11
C VAL A 12 -5.25 9.36 -1.77
N HIS A 13 -6.14 9.07 -2.70
CA HIS A 13 -7.58 9.28 -2.53
C HIS A 13 -8.25 8.14 -1.73
N GLY A 14 -7.87 6.90 -2.00
CA GLY A 14 -8.38 5.73 -1.29
C GLY A 14 -7.77 5.60 0.11
N PHE A 15 -6.49 5.23 0.20
CA PHE A 15 -5.86 4.88 1.48
C PHE A 15 -5.59 6.07 2.41
N ILE A 16 -5.02 7.16 1.87
CA ILE A 16 -4.67 8.32 2.68
C ILE A 16 -5.93 9.08 3.12
N GLN A 17 -6.81 9.43 2.18
CA GLN A 17 -8.00 10.26 2.42
C GLN A 17 -9.25 9.46 2.87
N GLY A 18 -9.30 8.15 2.62
CA GLY A 18 -10.43 7.30 3.04
C GLY A 18 -11.68 7.48 2.19
N GLU A 19 -11.55 7.88 0.93
CA GLU A 19 -12.71 8.06 0.05
C GLU A 19 -13.43 6.73 -0.24
N ASN A 20 -14.77 6.76 -0.23
CA ASN A 20 -15.64 5.63 -0.56
C ASN A 20 -15.33 4.35 0.24
N LEU A 21 -15.04 4.48 1.54
CA LEU A 21 -14.87 3.34 2.43
C LEU A 21 -16.12 2.46 2.46
N GLN A 22 -15.94 1.19 2.10
CA GLN A 22 -16.98 0.17 2.17
C GLN A 22 -16.50 -0.99 3.03
N THR A 23 -17.43 -1.61 3.75
CA THR A 23 -17.21 -2.87 4.45
C THR A 23 -18.06 -3.94 3.79
N SER A 24 -17.46 -5.08 3.48
CA SER A 24 -18.12 -6.24 2.90
C SER A 24 -17.74 -7.50 3.67
N HIS A 25 -18.63 -8.49 3.65
CA HIS A 25 -18.36 -9.82 4.22
C HIS A 25 -18.03 -10.79 3.09
N ARG A 26 -16.87 -11.45 3.18
CA ARG A 26 -16.47 -12.51 2.25
C ARG A 26 -16.08 -13.76 3.03
N GLY A 27 -16.99 -14.75 3.04
CA GLY A 27 -16.83 -15.93 3.89
C GLY A 27 -16.76 -15.54 5.35
N TRP A 28 -15.65 -15.89 6.03
CA TRP A 28 -15.41 -15.55 7.44
C TRP A 28 -14.67 -14.22 7.64
N PHE A 29 -14.40 -13.47 6.58
CA PHE A 29 -13.60 -12.24 6.65
C PHE A 29 -14.47 -10.97 6.53
N ASN A 30 -14.16 -9.99 7.38
CA ASN A 30 -14.61 -8.61 7.23
C ASN A 30 -13.59 -7.87 6.36
N VAL A 31 -13.98 -7.55 5.14
CA VAL A 31 -13.11 -6.90 4.15
C VAL A 31 -13.50 -5.42 4.09
N GLN A 32 -12.53 -4.55 4.38
CA GLN A 32 -12.63 -3.12 4.13
C GLN A 32 -12.15 -2.85 2.70
N GLY A 33 -12.67 -1.80 2.08
CA GLY A 33 -12.17 -1.40 0.78
C GLY A 33 -12.48 0.05 0.44
N THR A 34 -11.69 0.58 -0.47
CA THR A 34 -11.87 1.92 -1.04
C THR A 34 -11.95 1.82 -2.55
N HIS A 35 -12.64 2.79 -3.15
CA HIS A 35 -12.88 2.84 -4.59
C HIS A 35 -12.65 4.26 -5.09
N TYR A 36 -11.87 4.38 -6.16
CA TYR A 36 -11.53 5.65 -6.76
C TYR A 36 -11.67 5.59 -8.29
N GLU A 37 -12.37 6.57 -8.84
CA GLU A 37 -12.52 6.82 -10.27
C GLU A 37 -12.21 8.29 -10.55
N PRO A 38 -11.16 8.61 -11.33
CA PRO A 38 -10.84 9.99 -11.69
C PRO A 38 -11.98 10.68 -12.43
N ALA A 39 -12.29 11.93 -12.06
CA ALA A 39 -13.42 12.69 -12.62
C ALA A 39 -13.34 12.93 -14.14
N GLU A 40 -12.12 13.04 -14.70
CA GLU A 40 -11.91 13.26 -16.15
C GLU A 40 -12.09 11.99 -16.99
N GLY A 41 -12.32 10.84 -16.35
CA GLY A 41 -12.20 9.53 -16.98
C GLY A 41 -10.74 9.16 -17.20
N GLY A 42 -10.39 7.90 -16.95
CA GLY A 42 -8.98 7.47 -17.05
C GLY A 42 -8.72 6.08 -16.54
N GLY A 43 -9.60 5.57 -15.68
CA GLY A 43 -9.52 4.23 -15.16
C GLY A 43 -10.30 4.08 -13.86
N MET A 44 -10.05 2.99 -13.17
CA MET A 44 -10.62 2.66 -11.87
C MET A 44 -9.54 2.05 -10.98
N TYR A 45 -9.54 2.44 -9.71
CA TYR A 45 -8.73 1.86 -8.65
C TYR A 45 -9.61 1.30 -7.56
N ASN A 46 -9.26 0.12 -7.04
CA ASN A 46 -9.89 -0.47 -5.87
C ASN A 46 -8.81 -0.98 -4.93
N ASP A 47 -8.95 -0.70 -3.63
CA ASP A 47 -8.16 -1.29 -2.57
C ASP A 47 -9.09 -2.12 -1.68
N GLN A 48 -8.67 -3.32 -1.29
CA GLN A 48 -9.42 -4.22 -0.43
C GLN A 48 -8.48 -4.87 0.56
N TYR A 49 -8.81 -4.80 1.84
CA TYR A 49 -7.97 -5.36 2.89
C TYR A 49 -8.74 -5.92 4.06
N VAL A 50 -8.08 -6.82 4.78
CA VAL A 50 -8.51 -7.35 6.07
C VAL A 50 -7.47 -6.90 7.07
N ALA A 51 -7.91 -6.16 8.09
CA ALA A 51 -7.08 -5.71 9.19
C ALA A 51 -7.39 -6.53 10.45
N GLY A 52 -6.36 -7.16 11.01
CA GLY A 52 -6.36 -7.66 12.38
C GLY A 52 -5.67 -6.66 13.32
N ASN A 53 -5.48 -7.06 14.58
CA ASN A 53 -4.91 -6.16 15.60
C ASN A 53 -3.42 -5.84 15.37
N GLN A 54 -2.66 -6.78 14.80
CA GLN A 54 -1.21 -6.61 14.54
C GLN A 54 -0.85 -6.80 13.08
N THR A 55 -1.67 -7.54 12.32
CA THR A 55 -1.37 -7.90 10.94
C THR A 55 -2.52 -7.49 10.03
N ALA A 56 -2.18 -7.05 8.83
CA ALA A 56 -3.14 -6.76 7.79
C ALA A 56 -2.66 -7.34 6.46
N GLY A 57 -3.60 -7.57 5.56
CA GLY A 57 -3.30 -7.98 4.20
C GLY A 57 -4.42 -7.59 3.26
N GLY A 58 -4.07 -7.35 2.01
CA GLY A 58 -5.00 -6.83 1.04
C GLY A 58 -4.49 -6.93 -0.39
N GLN A 59 -5.28 -6.32 -1.26
CA GLN A 59 -5.00 -6.22 -2.67
C GLN A 59 -5.45 -4.86 -3.20
N GLU A 60 -4.67 -4.34 -4.13
CA GLU A 60 -5.03 -3.19 -4.94
C GLU A 60 -5.18 -3.64 -6.38
N LEU A 61 -6.20 -3.11 -7.05
CA LEU A 61 -6.54 -3.40 -8.43
C LEU A 61 -6.67 -2.08 -9.17
N ALA A 62 -5.89 -1.90 -10.23
CA ALA A 62 -5.98 -0.74 -11.11
C ALA A 62 -6.24 -1.18 -12.55
N ARG A 63 -7.08 -0.42 -13.26
CA ARG A 63 -7.37 -0.64 -14.68
C ARG A 63 -7.60 0.69 -15.38
N GLU A 64 -7.00 0.89 -16.55
CA GLU A 64 -7.25 2.06 -17.40
C GLU A 64 -8.65 2.02 -18.06
N SER A 65 -9.19 3.19 -18.41
CA SER A 65 -10.47 3.29 -19.12
C SER A 65 -10.34 2.92 -20.61
N GLY A 66 -11.36 2.28 -21.17
CA GLY A 66 -11.37 1.88 -22.59
C GLY A 66 -10.57 0.63 -22.94
N VAL A 67 -9.92 -0.01 -21.96
CA VAL A 67 -9.29 -1.33 -22.10
C VAL A 67 -10.36 -2.42 -21.88
N ASP A 68 -10.29 -3.51 -22.66
CA ASP A 68 -11.18 -4.67 -22.53
C ASP A 68 -11.17 -5.16 -21.06
N LYS A 69 -12.32 -5.58 -20.53
CA LYS A 69 -12.43 -6.11 -19.15
C LYS A 69 -11.52 -7.31 -18.93
N ASN A 70 -11.11 -7.98 -20.01
CA ASN A 70 -10.22 -9.12 -20.03
C ASN A 70 -8.76 -8.77 -20.39
N LYS A 71 -8.38 -7.48 -20.40
CA LYS A 71 -7.01 -7.05 -20.68
C LYS A 71 -6.51 -6.06 -19.63
N GLU A 72 -5.34 -6.40 -19.08
CA GLU A 72 -4.45 -5.55 -18.28
C GLU A 72 -5.10 -4.93 -17.02
N ILE A 73 -5.11 -5.73 -15.95
CA ILE A 73 -5.34 -5.30 -14.57
C ILE A 73 -4.01 -5.40 -13.84
N ASP A 74 -3.50 -4.27 -13.35
CA ASP A 74 -2.42 -4.32 -12.38
C ASP A 74 -2.98 -4.72 -11.02
N THR A 75 -2.43 -5.81 -10.50
CA THR A 75 -2.77 -6.31 -9.17
C THR A 75 -1.55 -6.16 -8.27
N ARG A 76 -1.74 -5.52 -7.13
CA ARG A 76 -0.75 -5.50 -6.06
C ARG A 76 -1.32 -6.20 -4.85
N LEU A 77 -0.75 -7.35 -4.49
CA LEU A 77 -1.02 -8.00 -3.22
C LEU A 77 -0.08 -7.44 -2.17
N TYR A 78 -0.57 -7.30 -0.95
CA TYR A 78 0.26 -6.86 0.15
C TYR A 78 -0.14 -7.52 1.46
N GLY A 79 0.83 -7.62 2.35
CA GLY A 79 0.62 -8.14 3.68
C GLY A 79 1.75 -7.79 4.62
N GLY A 80 1.41 -7.59 5.89
CA GLY A 80 2.40 -7.36 6.91
C GLY A 80 1.76 -6.96 8.23
N GLY A 81 2.46 -6.15 9.01
CA GLY A 81 2.03 -5.83 10.36
C GLY A 81 3.02 -5.02 11.15
N THR A 82 2.73 -4.89 12.44
CA THR A 82 3.57 -4.20 13.42
C THR A 82 4.29 -5.20 14.32
N ILE A 83 5.22 -4.69 15.14
CA ILE A 83 5.66 -5.43 16.34
C ILE A 83 4.50 -5.59 17.34
N ALA A 84 4.73 -6.35 18.41
CA ALA A 84 3.69 -6.62 19.40
C ALA A 84 3.18 -5.32 20.05
N LEU A 85 1.89 -5.27 20.41
CA LEU A 85 1.27 -4.05 20.95
C LEU A 85 1.91 -3.62 22.27
N GLU A 86 2.35 -4.58 23.07
CA GLU A 86 3.07 -4.34 24.33
C GLU A 86 4.44 -3.70 24.09
N GLU A 87 5.09 -4.04 22.96
CA GLU A 87 6.36 -3.43 22.56
C GLU A 87 6.15 -2.01 22.02
N LEU A 88 5.05 -1.75 21.32
CA LEU A 88 4.66 -0.39 20.92
C LEU A 88 4.41 0.49 22.15
N ASP A 89 3.67 -0.01 23.13
CA ASP A 89 3.39 0.69 24.39
C ASP A 89 4.69 0.98 25.17
N ALA A 90 5.60 0.02 25.24
CA ALA A 90 6.92 0.22 25.85
C ALA A 90 7.77 1.29 25.14
N LEU A 91 7.56 1.49 23.83
CA LEU A 91 8.18 2.55 23.05
C LEU A 91 7.43 3.89 23.15
N GLY A 92 6.25 3.90 23.77
CA GLY A 92 5.39 5.08 23.91
C GLY A 92 4.67 5.49 22.63
N ILE A 93 4.40 4.53 21.73
CA ILE A 93 3.70 4.75 20.46
C ILE A 93 2.54 3.77 20.29
N THR A 94 1.65 4.06 19.35
CA THR A 94 0.48 3.24 19.03
C THR A 94 0.49 2.80 17.56
N SER A 95 -0.37 1.84 17.21
CA SER A 95 -0.58 1.47 15.80
C SER A 95 -1.11 2.65 14.97
N GLU A 96 -1.84 3.59 15.59
CA GLU A 96 -2.32 4.81 14.91
C GLU A 96 -1.16 5.76 14.59
N ASP A 97 -0.16 5.86 15.47
CA ASP A 97 1.04 6.65 15.21
C ASP A 97 1.83 6.08 14.02
N ILE A 98 1.92 4.75 13.93
CA ILE A 98 2.52 4.06 12.77
C ILE A 98 1.77 4.39 11.49
N LEU A 99 0.44 4.27 11.49
CA LEU A 99 -0.39 4.53 10.31
C LEU A 99 -0.28 6.00 9.88
N THR A 100 -0.40 6.93 10.82
CA THR A 100 -0.25 8.37 10.59
C THR A 100 1.12 8.67 10.00
N LYS A 101 2.17 8.05 10.54
CA LYS A 101 3.53 8.29 10.06
C LYS A 101 3.80 7.69 8.69
N LEU A 102 3.28 6.50 8.43
CA LEU A 102 3.34 5.87 7.12
C LEU A 102 2.66 6.75 6.07
N LYS A 103 1.43 7.22 6.33
CA LYS A 103 0.72 8.16 5.45
C LYS A 103 1.55 9.41 5.18
N TRP A 104 2.18 9.98 6.20
CA TRP A 104 3.04 11.14 6.05
C TRP A 104 4.22 10.88 5.09
N PHE A 105 4.94 9.77 5.25
CA PHE A 105 6.05 9.43 4.35
C PHE A 105 5.58 9.23 2.91
N ILE A 106 4.47 8.52 2.71
CA ILE A 106 3.87 8.33 1.38
C ILE A 106 3.54 9.68 0.73
N GLN A 107 2.91 10.59 1.48
CA GLN A 107 2.59 11.93 0.99
C GLN A 107 3.84 12.73 0.59
N GLN A 108 4.94 12.62 1.34
CA GLN A 108 6.19 13.30 1.01
C GLN A 108 6.87 12.75 -0.25
N LEU A 109 6.65 11.48 -0.58
CA LEU A 109 7.18 10.88 -1.81
C LEU A 109 6.40 11.35 -3.05
N GLY A 110 5.15 11.79 -2.88
CA GLY A 110 4.33 12.35 -3.94
C GLY A 110 4.18 11.39 -5.12
N GLU A 111 4.45 11.86 -6.34
CA GLU A 111 4.44 11.07 -7.58
C GLU A 111 5.65 10.14 -7.72
N THR A 112 6.66 10.27 -6.85
CA THR A 112 7.77 9.32 -6.75
C THR A 112 7.27 8.08 -6.01
N ALA A 113 6.24 7.45 -6.58
CA ALA A 113 5.54 6.38 -5.93
C ALA A 113 6.53 5.23 -5.68
N ARG A 114 6.71 4.90 -4.39
CA ARG A 114 7.09 3.55 -3.98
C ARG A 114 6.33 2.59 -4.89
N LEU A 115 6.99 1.77 -5.71
CA LEU A 115 6.42 0.79 -6.66
C LEU A 115 7.46 0.36 -7.72
N GLN A 116 8.40 1.25 -8.07
CA GLN A 116 9.32 1.03 -9.20
C GLN A 116 10.79 1.09 -8.85
N GLN A 117 11.12 1.70 -7.72
CA GLN A 117 12.49 1.90 -7.32
C GLN A 117 12.63 1.82 -5.80
N ASP A 118 13.86 1.56 -5.38
CA ASP A 118 14.24 1.68 -3.99
C ASP A 118 14.05 3.11 -3.50
N ILE A 119 13.49 3.23 -2.30
CA ILE A 119 13.50 4.48 -1.56
C ILE A 119 14.56 4.31 -0.46
N PRO A 120 15.71 4.99 -0.56
CA PRO A 120 16.74 4.91 0.48
C PRO A 120 16.19 5.43 1.79
N LEU A 121 16.80 5.02 2.91
CA LEU A 121 16.34 5.36 4.26
C LEU A 121 16.08 6.87 4.41
N GLN A 122 14.82 7.25 4.55
CA GLN A 122 14.39 8.63 4.80
C GLN A 122 14.16 8.81 6.29
N LYS A 123 14.68 9.90 6.87
CA LYS A 123 14.50 10.20 8.31
C LYS A 123 13.55 11.37 8.51
N ASN A 124 12.72 11.29 9.55
CA ASN A 124 11.92 12.40 10.05
C ASN A 124 11.81 12.31 11.58
N GLY A 125 12.65 13.07 12.27
CA GLY A 125 12.79 12.96 13.73
C GLY A 125 13.21 11.55 14.13
N ASP A 126 12.49 10.96 15.09
CA ASP A 126 12.71 9.59 15.57
C ASP A 126 12.28 8.52 14.56
N TRP A 127 11.58 8.89 13.49
CA TRP A 127 11.06 7.94 12.53
C TRP A 127 11.97 7.81 11.32
N SER A 128 12.05 6.61 10.76
CA SER A 128 12.63 6.42 9.43
C SER A 128 11.85 5.42 8.60
N TYR A 129 11.95 5.58 7.29
CA TYR A 129 11.19 4.84 6.30
C TYR A 129 12.12 4.31 5.23
N ARG A 130 11.87 3.08 4.77
CA ARG A 130 12.58 2.48 3.64
C ARG A 130 11.62 1.68 2.78
N TYR A 131 11.85 1.71 1.48
CA TYR A 131 11.23 0.81 0.52
C TYR A 131 12.31 0.13 -0.30
N THR A 132 12.26 -1.19 -0.40
CA THR A 132 13.27 -1.99 -1.10
C THR A 132 12.61 -2.96 -2.07
N MET A 133 13.07 -2.93 -3.30
CA MET A 133 12.77 -3.87 -4.36
C MET A 133 13.53 -5.16 -4.07
N THR A 134 12.82 -6.24 -3.77
CA THR A 134 13.43 -7.48 -3.28
C THR A 134 13.73 -8.46 -4.40
N GLU A 135 12.83 -8.59 -5.38
CA GLU A 135 13.02 -9.49 -6.51
C GLU A 135 12.22 -9.01 -7.72
N THR A 136 12.84 -9.09 -8.90
CA THR A 136 12.19 -8.88 -10.20
C THR A 136 12.55 -10.05 -11.09
N VAL A 137 11.56 -10.71 -11.66
CA VAL A 137 11.78 -11.81 -12.60
C VAL A 137 11.60 -11.27 -14.02
N PRO A 138 12.64 -11.05 -14.85
CA PRO A 138 12.47 -10.34 -16.13
C PRO A 138 11.51 -11.02 -17.12
N THR A 139 11.35 -12.34 -17.00
CA THR A 139 10.51 -13.15 -17.91
C THR A 139 9.09 -13.38 -17.40
N ILE A 140 8.81 -13.04 -16.15
CA ILE A 140 7.50 -13.20 -15.51
C ILE A 140 7.13 -11.83 -14.95
N PRO A 141 6.00 -11.20 -15.33
CA PRO A 141 5.67 -9.83 -14.91
C PRO A 141 5.23 -9.76 -13.44
N VAL A 142 6.12 -10.21 -12.56
CA VAL A 142 5.99 -10.30 -11.12
C VAL A 142 7.23 -9.66 -10.50
N GLN A 143 6.96 -8.80 -9.53
CA GLN A 143 7.96 -8.10 -8.75
C GLN A 143 7.55 -8.14 -7.29
N THR A 144 8.53 -8.23 -6.41
CA THR A 144 8.31 -8.16 -4.96
C THR A 144 9.07 -7.00 -4.36
N SER A 145 8.52 -6.47 -3.28
CA SER A 145 9.16 -5.41 -2.53
C SER A 145 8.78 -5.44 -1.06
N LYS A 146 9.54 -4.69 -0.27
CA LYS A 146 9.42 -4.58 1.18
C LYS A 146 9.39 -3.11 1.58
N GLU A 147 8.39 -2.76 2.35
CA GLU A 147 8.24 -1.47 3.01
C GLU A 147 8.47 -1.63 4.50
N GLU A 148 9.23 -0.71 5.07
CA GLU A 148 9.64 -0.74 6.47
C GLU A 148 9.50 0.64 7.09
N LEU A 149 8.98 0.67 8.31
CA LEU A 149 8.97 1.85 9.15
C LEU A 149 9.67 1.55 10.47
N PHE A 150 10.55 2.45 10.87
CA PHE A 150 11.34 2.35 12.07
C PHE A 150 11.03 3.52 13.01
N TYR A 151 11.06 3.26 14.31
CA TYR A 151 11.03 4.26 15.37
C TYR A 151 12.26 4.11 16.25
N LYS A 152 13.07 5.16 16.39
CA LYS A 152 14.37 5.15 17.10
C LYS A 152 15.28 3.99 16.64
N ASP A 153 15.37 3.82 15.32
CA ASP A 153 16.12 2.76 14.63
C ASP A 153 15.63 1.30 14.90
N GLN A 154 14.53 1.11 15.64
CA GLN A 154 13.86 -0.18 15.79
C GLN A 154 12.79 -0.34 14.71
N LEU A 155 12.77 -1.50 14.01
CA LEU A 155 11.71 -1.82 13.06
C LEU A 155 10.39 -2.02 13.81
N VAL A 156 9.38 -1.22 13.49
CA VAL A 156 8.07 -1.28 14.16
C VAL A 156 6.94 -1.68 13.22
N PHE A 157 7.16 -1.61 11.90
CA PHE A 157 6.19 -2.00 10.89
C PHE A 157 6.89 -2.51 9.63
N VAL A 158 6.29 -3.53 9.02
CA VAL A 158 6.72 -4.08 7.73
C VAL A 158 5.52 -4.44 6.88
N HIS A 159 5.57 -4.12 5.60
CA HIS A 159 4.67 -4.63 4.57
C HIS A 159 5.49 -5.25 3.43
N PHE A 160 5.09 -6.42 2.98
CA PHE A 160 5.59 -7.02 1.75
C PHE A 160 4.56 -6.82 0.65
N PHE A 161 5.05 -6.58 -0.56
CA PHE A 161 4.21 -6.43 -1.74
C PHE A 161 4.60 -7.45 -2.79
N ILE A 162 3.60 -7.91 -3.53
CA ILE A 162 3.74 -8.64 -4.78
C ILE A 162 2.97 -7.84 -5.83
N LEU A 163 3.70 -7.19 -6.73
CA LEU A 163 3.15 -6.56 -7.92
C LEU A 163 3.10 -7.60 -9.04
N CYS A 164 1.90 -7.85 -9.56
CA CYS A 164 1.65 -8.80 -10.63
C CYS A 164 0.65 -8.20 -11.61
N SER A 165 1.09 -7.94 -12.83
CA SER A 165 0.19 -7.51 -13.89
C SER A 165 -0.56 -8.72 -14.44
N ILE A 166 -1.89 -8.74 -14.27
CA ILE A 166 -2.76 -9.77 -14.86
C ILE A 166 -3.16 -9.27 -16.25
N LYS A 167 -2.71 -9.98 -17.29
CA LYS A 167 -3.01 -9.66 -18.68
C LYS A 167 -4.22 -10.40 -19.21
#